data_AF-A0A4Z1QJ52-F1
#
_entry.id   AF-A0A4Z1QJ52-F1
#
_cell.length_a   1.000
_cell.length_b   1.000
_cell.length_c   1.000
_cell.angle_alpha   90.00
_cell.angle_beta   90.00
_cell.angle_gamma   90.00
#
_symmetry.space_group_name_H-M   'P 1'
#
loop_
_entity.id
_entity.type
_entity.pdbx_description
1 polymer ?
#
loop_
_entity_poly.entity_id
_entity_poly.type
_entity_poly.pdbx_seq_one_letter_code
_entity_poly.pdbx_strand_id
1 'polypeptide(L)' 'MIWNLDKLEQERLDLIEVINNLKRWERFSIDDRHIISLQIAAHMMRPTELDEDLATLRGQEYFNADGLAAI' A
#
# COMPACT_ATOMS: atom_id res chain seq x y z
N MET A 1 20.17 3.87 -0.57
CA MET A 1 19.61 3.50 0.74
C MET A 1 18.45 2.53 0.48
N ILE A 2 18.76 1.26 0.23
CA ILE A 2 17.84 0.25 -0.35
C ILE A 2 16.73 -0.19 0.62
N TRP A 3 16.86 0.13 1.92
CA TRP A 3 15.97 -0.37 2.96
C TRP A 3 14.59 0.29 3.08
N ASN A 4 14.33 1.40 2.37
CA ASN A 4 13.00 2.03 2.42
C ASN A 4 12.02 1.37 1.43
N LEU A 5 12.46 1.06 0.21
CA LEU A 5 11.52 0.61 -0.83
C LEU A 5 10.91 -0.76 -0.50
N ASP A 6 11.74 -1.74 -0.17
CA ASP A 6 11.30 -3.09 0.18
C ASP A 6 10.38 -3.10 1.42
N LYS A 7 10.65 -2.23 2.40
CA LYS A 7 9.81 -2.11 3.60
C LYS A 7 8.46 -1.48 3.31
N LEU A 8 8.42 -0.41 2.51
CA LEU A 8 7.16 0.21 2.08
C LEU A 8 6.34 -0.75 1.20
N GLU A 9 6.99 -1.51 0.32
CA GLU A 9 6.32 -2.50 -0.52
C GLU A 9 5.75 -3.65 0.32
N GLN A 10 6.47 -4.11 1.34
CA GLN A 10 5.96 -5.09 2.30
C GLN A 10 4.77 -4.54 3.10
N GLU A 11 4.85 -3.32 3.64
CA GLU A 11 3.75 -2.69 4.38
C GLU A 11 2.49 -2.56 3.51
N ARG A 12 2.66 -2.23 2.23
CA ARG A 12 1.56 -2.18 1.27
C ARG A 12 0.92 -3.55 1.05
N LEU A 13 1.71 -4.60 0.88
CA LEU A 13 1.21 -5.97 0.68
C LEU A 13 0.43 -6.46 1.91
N ASP A 14 0.97 -6.22 3.11
CA ASP A 14 0.33 -6.60 4.38
C ASP A 14 -1.03 -5.89 4.54
N LEU A 15 -1.11 -4.60 4.20
CA LEU A 15 -2.36 -3.83 4.23
C LEU A 15 -3.39 -4.36 3.22
N ILE A 16 -2.97 -4.74 2.01
CA ILE A 16 -3.85 -5.36 1.01
C ILE A 16 -4.41 -6.68 1.54
N GLU A 17 -3.61 -7.49 2.22
CA GLU A 17 -4.05 -8.74 2.82
C GLU A 17 -5.11 -8.51 3.91
N VAL A 18 -4.89 -7.55 4.81
CA VAL A 18 -5.87 -7.16 5.84
C VAL A 18 -7.19 -6.74 5.20
N ILE A 19 -7.15 -5.89 4.18
CA ILE A 19 -8.35 -5.43 3.45
C ILE A 19 -9.08 -6.61 2.79
N ASN A 20 -8.36 -7.54 2.17
CA ASN A 20 -8.96 -8.71 1.55
C ASN A 20 -9.64 -9.63 2.57
N ASN A 21 -9.04 -9.80 3.74
CA ASN A 21 -9.64 -10.55 4.84
C ASN A 21 -10.89 -9.86 5.38
N LEU A 22 -10.87 -8.53 5.58
CA LEU A 22 -12.04 -7.76 5.99
C LEU A 22 -13.18 -7.86 4.97
N LYS A 23 -12.89 -7.74 3.66
CA LYS A 23 -13.89 -7.94 2.59
C LYS A 23 -14.46 -9.36 2.55
N ARG A 24 -13.67 -10.35 2.95
CA ARG A 24 -14.15 -11.73 3.08
C ARG A 24 -15.10 -11.83 4.27
N TRP A 25 -14.74 -11.25 5.42
CA TRP A 25 -15.56 -11.25 6.63
C TRP A 25 -16.86 -10.47 6.44
N GLU A 26 -16.83 -9.33 5.75
CA GLU A 26 -18.00 -8.54 5.38
C GLU A 26 -19.04 -9.36 4.60
N ARG A 27 -18.58 -10.27 3.73
CA ARG A 27 -19.47 -11.14 2.93
C ARG A 27 -20.15 -12.22 3.75
N PHE A 28 -19.57 -12.63 4.88
CA PHE A 28 -20.11 -13.68 5.72
C PHE A 28 -20.78 -13.16 7.01
N SER A 29 -20.57 -11.90 7.37
CA SER A 29 -21.19 -11.28 8.53
C SER A 29 -22.53 -10.62 8.17
N ILE A 30 -23.61 -11.05 8.85
CA ILE A 30 -24.98 -10.55 8.64
C ILE A 30 -25.24 -9.31 9.51
N ASP A 31 -24.73 -9.30 10.75
CA ASP A 31 -25.01 -8.25 11.74
C ASP A 31 -23.97 -7.11 11.74
N ASP A 32 -22.68 -7.41 11.52
CA ASP A 32 -21.59 -6.42 11.66
C ASP A 32 -21.15 -5.78 10.33
N ARG A 33 -21.91 -6.00 9.26
CA ARG A 33 -21.52 -5.60 7.90
C ARG A 33 -21.13 -4.12 7.80
N HIS A 34 -21.90 -3.24 8.44
CA HIS A 34 -21.65 -1.79 8.41
C HIS A 34 -20.34 -1.39 9.10
N ILE A 35 -20.01 -2.03 10.23
CA ILE A 35 -18.78 -1.78 10.98
C ILE A 35 -17.57 -2.26 10.16
N ILE A 36 -17.69 -3.41 9.50
CA ILE A 36 -16.63 -3.92 8.63
C ILE A 36 -16.45 -3.03 7.40
N SER A 37 -17.53 -2.51 6.79
CA SER A 37 -17.43 -1.55 5.69
C SER A 37 -16.67 -0.27 6.08
N LEU A 38 -16.92 0.25 7.29
CA LEU A 38 -16.21 1.42 7.82
C LEU A 38 -14.71 1.16 8.02
N GLN A 39 -14.35 -0.02 8.53
CA GLN A 39 -12.95 -0.42 8.68
C GLN A 39 -12.26 -0.56 7.31
N ILE A 40 -12.92 -1.19 6.34
CA ILE A 40 -12.41 -1.28 4.96
C ILE A 40 -12.15 0.12 4.40
N ALA A 41 -13.11 1.05 4.52
CA ALA A 41 -12.96 2.41 4.02
C ALA A 41 -11.80 3.17 4.68
N ALA A 42 -11.64 3.03 6.00
CA ALA A 42 -10.53 3.63 6.74
C ALA A 42 -9.16 3.07 6.28
N HIS A 43 -9.11 1.78 5.95
CA HIS A 43 -7.88 1.15 5.47
C HIS A 43 -7.56 1.45 4.00
N MET A 44 -8.50 1.91 3.17
CA MET A 44 -8.26 2.14 1.73
C MET A 44 -7.41 3.38 1.42
N MET A 45 -7.36 4.37 2.31
CA MET A 45 -6.57 5.59 2.07
C MET A 45 -5.06 5.33 2.10
N ARG A 46 -4.60 4.54 3.08
CA ARG A 46 -3.16 4.33 3.32
C ARG A 46 -2.41 3.56 2.21
N PRO A 47 -2.95 2.50 1.60
CA PRO A 47 -2.32 1.84 0.45
C PRO A 47 -2.16 2.77 -0.76
N THR A 48 -3.09 3.71 -0.94
CA THR A 48 -3.05 4.68 -2.04
C THR A 48 -1.91 5.68 -1.81
N GLU A 49 -1.76 6.17 -0.58
CA GLU A 49 -0.62 7.02 -0.18
C GLU A 49 0.72 6.28 -0.35
N LEU A 50 0.80 5.02 0.08
CA LEU A 50 2.00 4.19 -0.11
C LEU A 50 2.32 3.94 -1.59
N ASP A 51 1.32 3.80 -2.46
CA ASP A 51 1.52 3.68 -3.91
C ASP A 51 2.11 4.96 -4.52
N GLU A 52 1.65 6.14 -4.08
CA GLU A 52 2.17 7.44 -4.50
C GLU A 52 3.62 7.67 -4.03
N ASP A 53 3.91 7.31 -2.76
CA ASP A 53 5.25 7.38 -2.19
C ASP A 53 6.22 6.43 -2.92
N LEU A 54 5.79 5.19 -3.20
CA LEU A 54 6.59 4.22 -3.97
C LEU A 54 6.84 4.70 -5.40
N ALA A 55 5.84 5.28 -6.07
CA ALA A 55 6.00 5.83 -7.41
C ALA A 55 7.02 6.99 -7.43
N THR A 56 6.95 7.86 -6.42
CA THR A 56 7.87 8.99 -6.27
C THR A 56 9.30 8.50 -5.99
N LEU A 57 9.48 7.55 -5.08
CA LEU A 57 10.79 7.00 -4.72
C LEU A 57 11.42 6.23 -5.89
N ARG A 58 10.64 5.40 -6.60
CA ARG A 58 11.12 4.72 -7.82
C ARG A 58 11.52 5.74 -8.89
N GLY A 59 10.72 6.78 -9.12
CA GLY A 59 11.06 7.86 -10.06
C GLY A 59 12.37 8.58 -9.72
N GLN A 60 12.63 8.82 -8.43
CA GLN A 60 13.89 9.40 -7.95
C GLN A 60 15.08 8.45 -8.12
N GLU A 61 14.93 7.15 -7.86
CA GLU A 61 15.99 6.16 -8.11
C GLU A 61 16.38 6.10 -9.60
N TYR A 62 15.38 6.12 -10.50
CA TYR A 62 15.63 6.19 -11.95
C TYR A 62 16.38 7.45 -12.36
N PHE A 63 15.97 8.63 -11.86
CA PHE A 63 16.64 9.90 -12.18
C PHE A 63 18.09 9.95 -11.67
N ASN A 64 18.35 9.36 -10.50
CA ASN A 64 19.68 9.32 -9.90
C ASN A 64 20.61 8.32 -10.62
N ALA A 65 20.07 7.18 -11.08
CA ALA A 65 20.81 6.20 -11.86
C ALA A 65 21.21 6.74 -13.25
N ASP A 66 20.32 7.48 -13.93
CA ASP A 66 20.61 8.09 -15.23
C ASP A 66 21.63 9.24 -15.13
N GLY A 67 21.55 10.03 -14.05
CA GLY A 67 22.52 11.10 -13.77
C GLY A 67 23.94 10.58 -13.45
N LEU A 68 24.06 9.38 -12.88
CA LEU A 68 25.34 8.72 -12.61
C LEU A 68 25.90 7.97 -13.82
N ALA A 69 25.06 7.54 -14.76
CA ALA A 69 25.50 6.90 -16.00
C ALA A 69 25.98 7.90 -17.08
N ALA A 70 25.73 9.21 -16.87
CA ALA A 70 26.08 10.29 -17.80
C ALA A 70 27.44 10.97 -17.52
N ILE A 71 28.27 10.41 -16.62
CA ILE A 71 29.63 10.90 -16.26
C ILE A 71 30.67 9.84 -16.64
#